data_AF-A0A848JRQ9-F1
#
_entry.id   AF-A0A848JRQ9-F1
#
_cell.length_a   1.000
_cell.length_b   1.000
_cell.length_c   1.000
_cell.angle_alpha   90.00
_cell.angle_beta   90.00
_cell.angle_gamma   90.00
#
_symmetry.space_group_name_H-M   'P 1'
#
loop_
_entity.id
_entity.type
_entity.pdbx_description
1 polymer ?
#
loop_
_entity_poly.entity_id
_entity_poly.type
_entity_poly.pdbx_seq_one_letter_code
_entity_poly.pdbx_strand_id
1 'polypeptide(L)'
;MTIRFAPATFACAAGLCAASLLASGAALAQQSQALKEIPADKAKLTGAMTVDYNSRSLRSTSGTDLYEISDLSVADLMILKGSVQRTPGKSLVYSVKFDVINPSNPSQVAREVAILRGDLQIDANGRYIPDAGRLRIDVVKGNQTSSPFGGSIQGRNVTRWWEVAEQLRRAQKEADKIYSRMVDGKVVSIQVKNPDPLRFERTQLAAGPFSFLPDVRVSGNLDYDYELGNWLTDANGVTFAYTVADKSFTDRVSGSIRFVEENGNFTDKAGKKKPYTGYYEYNLRWNEQAVNTDQSFFDASAAQAQSDAFFSSADQSKPGLYGRVFYNDSEDACKRVKGDNGRDKCVGPTRSEVTWDLKAEKLTYAQLANWVKLEMLILGPLTDE
;
A
#
# COMPACT_ATOMS: atom_id res chain seq x y z
N MET A 1 57.86 76.29 -10.86
CA MET A 1 56.85 75.59 -11.66
C MET A 1 56.48 74.35 -10.87
N THR A 2 55.36 74.43 -10.18
CA THR A 2 54.97 73.54 -9.08
C THR A 2 53.69 72.84 -9.52
N ILE A 3 53.69 71.51 -9.62
CA ILE A 3 52.47 70.76 -9.89
C ILE A 3 52.26 69.79 -8.72
N ARG A 4 51.27 70.14 -7.90
CA ARG A 4 50.69 69.30 -6.85
C ARG A 4 49.65 68.39 -7.51
N PHE A 5 49.61 67.11 -7.13
CA PHE A 5 48.41 66.29 -7.29
C PHE A 5 47.96 65.78 -5.91
N ALA A 6 46.68 65.99 -5.66
CA ALA A 6 45.94 65.73 -4.44
C ALA A 6 45.54 64.24 -4.30
N PRO A 7 45.22 63.76 -3.08
CA PRO A 7 44.74 62.40 -2.88
C PRO A 7 43.25 62.29 -3.22
N ALA A 8 42.88 61.26 -3.98
CA ALA A 8 41.48 60.94 -4.25
C ALA A 8 40.92 60.03 -3.15
N THR A 9 39.98 60.58 -2.38
CA THR A 9 39.06 59.86 -1.50
C THR A 9 38.12 58.96 -2.31
N PHE A 10 38.13 57.66 -2.04
CA PHE A 10 37.02 56.77 -2.40
C PHE A 10 36.19 56.47 -1.16
N ALA A 11 34.98 57.04 -1.13
CA ALA A 11 33.86 56.61 -0.30
C ALA A 11 32.79 56.05 -1.25
N CYS A 12 32.45 54.76 -1.09
CA CYS A 12 31.27 54.06 -1.62
C CYS A 12 31.52 52.56 -1.38
N ALA A 13 30.63 51.71 -0.87
CA ALA A 13 29.29 51.85 -0.33
C ALA A 13 29.09 50.64 0.60
N ALA A 14 28.59 50.88 1.82
CA ALA A 14 28.01 49.83 2.64
C ALA A 14 26.60 49.55 2.09
N GLY A 15 26.35 48.35 1.58
CA GLY A 15 25.03 47.99 1.09
C GLY A 15 24.94 46.55 0.59
N LEU A 16 23.95 45.85 1.13
CA LEU A 16 23.44 44.53 0.74
C LEU A 16 24.19 43.29 1.23
N CYS A 17 23.87 42.89 2.47
CA CYS A 17 23.79 41.48 2.87
C CYS A 17 22.60 41.32 3.82
N ALA A 18 21.39 41.47 3.30
CA ALA A 18 20.16 41.19 4.04
C ALA A 18 19.10 40.59 3.10
N ALA A 19 19.42 39.46 2.47
CA ALA A 19 18.46 38.70 1.67
C ALA A 19 18.87 37.22 1.60
N SER A 20 18.97 36.56 2.75
CA SER A 20 19.18 35.10 2.80
C SER A 20 18.43 34.38 3.95
N LEU A 21 17.65 35.10 4.76
CA LEU A 21 16.97 34.52 5.93
C LEU A 21 15.51 34.08 5.69
N LEU A 22 14.96 34.27 4.48
CA LEU A 22 13.57 33.87 4.18
C LEU A 22 13.45 32.50 3.47
N ALA A 23 14.55 31.91 3.03
CA ALA A 23 14.53 30.61 2.34
C ALA A 23 14.50 29.41 3.29
N SER A 24 14.96 29.55 4.53
CA SER A 24 15.01 28.47 5.52
C SER A 24 13.64 28.14 6.12
N GLY A 25 12.71 29.09 6.18
CA GLY A 25 11.37 28.90 6.75
C GLY A 25 10.48 27.98 5.91
N ALA A 26 10.55 28.07 4.58
CA ALA A 26 9.75 27.23 3.69
C ALA A 26 10.21 25.76 3.70
N ALA A 27 11.52 25.50 3.76
CA ALA A 27 12.07 24.16 3.84
C ALA A 27 11.72 23.44 5.15
N LEU A 28 11.79 24.15 6.29
CA LEU A 28 11.40 23.62 7.61
C LEU A 28 9.89 23.38 7.72
N ALA A 29 9.05 24.24 7.13
CA ALA A 29 7.59 24.08 7.12
C ALA A 29 7.12 22.94 6.20
N GLN A 30 7.81 22.68 5.08
CA GLN A 30 7.53 21.50 4.25
C GLN A 30 7.97 20.20 4.92
N GLN A 31 9.05 20.22 5.69
CA GLN A 31 9.59 19.04 6.39
C GLN A 31 8.69 18.52 7.52
N SER A 32 7.87 19.35 8.18
CA SER A 32 6.94 18.88 9.22
C SER A 32 5.64 18.26 8.68
N GLN A 33 5.31 18.47 7.40
CA GLN A 33 4.02 18.05 6.83
C GLN A 33 3.87 16.53 6.79
N ALA A 34 4.96 15.79 6.54
CA ALA A 34 4.95 14.33 6.49
C ALA A 34 4.49 13.70 7.81
N LEU A 35 4.90 14.29 8.93
CA LEU A 35 4.66 13.80 10.29
C LEU A 35 3.38 14.38 10.91
N LYS A 36 2.68 15.25 10.17
CA LYS A 36 1.42 15.82 10.63
C LYS A 36 0.33 14.75 10.58
N GLU A 37 -0.40 14.61 11.68
CA GLU A 37 -1.63 13.81 11.72
C GLU A 37 -2.64 14.35 10.69
N ILE A 38 -3.23 13.43 9.93
CA ILE A 38 -4.22 13.79 8.92
C ILE A 38 -5.50 14.24 9.63
N PRO A 39 -6.06 15.42 9.31
CA PRO A 39 -7.33 15.86 9.90
C PRO A 39 -8.44 14.83 9.69
N ALA A 40 -9.26 14.56 10.72
CA ALA A 40 -10.24 13.47 10.71
C ALA A 40 -11.25 13.54 9.55
N ASP A 41 -11.61 14.74 9.09
CA ASP A 41 -12.50 14.97 7.95
C ASP A 41 -11.87 14.58 6.60
N LYS A 42 -10.53 14.51 6.56
CA LYS A 42 -9.72 14.24 5.37
C LYS A 42 -9.05 12.88 5.41
N ALA A 43 -9.07 12.19 6.55
CA ALA A 43 -8.32 10.97 6.78
C ALA A 43 -9.01 9.76 6.16
N LYS A 44 -9.05 9.73 4.83
CA LYS A 44 -9.73 8.71 4.02
C LYS A 44 -8.85 8.24 2.86
N LEU A 45 -8.96 6.97 2.52
CA LEU A 45 -8.46 6.38 1.29
C LEU A 45 -9.66 5.83 0.53
N THR A 46 -10.06 6.54 -0.53
CA THR A 46 -11.30 6.24 -1.26
C THR A 46 -11.08 6.28 -2.75
N GLY A 47 -11.71 5.37 -3.47
CA GLY A 47 -11.53 5.31 -4.92
C GLY A 47 -12.17 4.09 -5.53
N ALA A 48 -11.97 3.94 -6.83
CA ALA A 48 -12.45 2.79 -7.57
C ALA A 48 -11.39 2.29 -8.54
N MET A 49 -11.41 0.99 -8.76
CA MET A 49 -10.63 0.29 -9.77
C MET A 49 -11.52 -0.71 -10.48
N THR A 50 -11.30 -0.88 -11.77
CA THR A 50 -11.84 -2.01 -12.51
C THR A 50 -10.71 -2.97 -12.80
N VAL A 51 -10.93 -4.26 -12.57
CA VAL A 51 -9.99 -5.31 -12.94
C VAL A 51 -10.63 -6.18 -14.00
N ASP A 52 -9.96 -6.34 -15.14
CA ASP A 52 -10.31 -7.30 -16.17
C ASP A 52 -9.29 -8.45 -16.16
N TYR A 53 -9.69 -9.60 -15.62
CA TYR A 53 -8.85 -10.80 -15.51
C TYR A 53 -8.85 -11.59 -16.82
N ASN A 54 -8.27 -11.02 -17.86
CA ASN A 54 -8.10 -11.64 -19.18
C ASN A 54 -7.38 -12.99 -19.11
N SER A 55 -6.48 -13.19 -18.15
CA SER A 55 -5.81 -14.48 -17.93
C SER A 55 -6.77 -15.59 -17.50
N ARG A 56 -7.91 -15.24 -16.88
CA ARG A 56 -8.96 -16.13 -16.38
C ARG A 56 -10.15 -16.24 -17.34
N SER A 57 -10.26 -15.37 -18.33
CA SER A 57 -11.36 -15.35 -19.30
C SER A 57 -11.12 -16.26 -20.52
N LEU A 58 -12.18 -16.91 -21.02
CA LEU A 58 -12.20 -17.60 -22.30
C LEU A 58 -12.31 -16.63 -23.50
N ARG A 59 -12.73 -15.38 -23.25
CA ARG A 59 -12.90 -14.36 -24.30
C ARG A 59 -11.58 -13.71 -24.72
N SER A 60 -10.55 -13.85 -23.89
CA SER A 60 -9.28 -13.18 -24.10
C SER A 60 -8.18 -14.18 -24.44
N THR A 61 -7.37 -13.81 -25.44
CA THR A 61 -6.15 -14.52 -25.82
C THR A 61 -4.89 -13.81 -25.33
N SER A 62 -4.99 -12.62 -24.73
CA SER A 62 -3.84 -11.81 -24.31
C SER A 62 -3.09 -12.41 -23.11
N GLY A 63 -3.80 -13.15 -22.25
CA GLY A 63 -3.28 -13.66 -20.99
C GLY A 63 -2.81 -12.57 -20.02
N THR A 64 -3.15 -11.30 -20.27
CA THR A 64 -2.67 -10.13 -19.52
C THR A 64 -3.86 -9.41 -18.88
N ASP A 65 -3.89 -9.42 -17.55
CA ASP A 65 -4.91 -8.76 -16.75
C ASP A 65 -4.70 -7.25 -16.75
N LEU A 66 -5.79 -6.48 -16.70
CA LEU A 66 -5.76 -5.02 -16.71
C LEU A 66 -6.44 -4.49 -15.46
N TYR A 67 -5.72 -3.68 -14.70
CA TYR A 67 -6.20 -2.98 -13.51
C TYR A 67 -6.28 -1.50 -13.86
N GLU A 68 -7.49 -0.93 -13.91
CA GLU A 68 -7.74 0.47 -14.23
C GLU A 68 -8.16 1.25 -12.98
N ILE A 69 -7.24 2.04 -12.43
CA ILE A 69 -7.46 2.90 -11.27
C ILE A 69 -8.08 4.21 -11.76
N SER A 70 -9.30 4.51 -11.34
CA SER A 70 -10.03 5.70 -11.82
C SER A 70 -9.65 6.96 -11.03
N ASP A 71 -9.90 6.96 -9.72
CA ASP A 71 -9.72 8.11 -8.83
C ASP A 71 -9.46 7.63 -7.39
N LEU A 72 -8.28 7.08 -7.12
CA LEU A 72 -7.90 6.68 -5.77
C LEU A 72 -7.34 7.89 -5.01
N SER A 73 -8.22 8.54 -4.23
CA SER A 73 -7.89 9.66 -3.36
C SER A 73 -7.22 9.18 -2.09
N VAL A 74 -6.01 9.69 -1.82
CA VAL A 74 -5.22 9.43 -0.61
C VAL A 74 -5.26 10.69 0.24
N ALA A 75 -6.14 10.71 1.23
CA ALA A 75 -6.46 11.88 2.04
C ALA A 75 -6.69 13.13 1.17
N ASP A 76 -6.28 14.31 1.66
CA ASP A 76 -6.14 15.54 0.88
C ASP A 76 -4.72 15.74 0.34
N LEU A 77 -4.01 14.64 0.05
CA LEU A 77 -2.63 14.67 -0.39
C LEU A 77 -2.53 14.52 -1.92
N MET A 78 -3.07 13.41 -2.43
CA MET A 78 -2.91 13.04 -3.83
C MET A 78 -4.07 12.18 -4.33
N ILE A 79 -4.23 12.13 -5.66
CA ILE A 79 -5.18 11.26 -6.34
C ILE A 79 -4.42 10.42 -7.36
N LEU A 80 -4.54 9.11 -7.28
CA LEU A 80 -3.90 8.17 -8.20
C LEU A 80 -4.89 7.76 -9.29
N LYS A 81 -4.44 7.77 -10.54
CA LYS A 81 -5.23 7.37 -11.72
C LYS A 81 -4.35 6.72 -12.77
N GLY A 82 -4.82 5.69 -13.44
CA GLY A 82 -4.08 5.06 -14.54
C GLY A 82 -4.25 3.56 -14.52
N SER A 83 -3.25 2.82 -14.98
CA SER A 83 -3.38 1.38 -15.10
C SER A 83 -2.15 0.60 -14.68
N VAL A 84 -2.40 -0.65 -14.33
CA VAL A 84 -1.38 -1.69 -14.14
C VAL A 84 -1.77 -2.86 -15.04
N GLN A 85 -0.85 -3.30 -15.89
CA GLN A 85 -1.03 -4.50 -16.70
C GLN A 85 -0.25 -5.65 -16.08
N ARG A 86 -0.90 -6.77 -15.81
CA ARG A 86 -0.27 -7.92 -15.18
C ARG A 86 -0.23 -9.10 -16.13
N THR A 87 0.96 -9.65 -16.34
CA THR A 87 1.13 -10.99 -16.90
C THR A 87 1.44 -11.94 -15.75
N PRO A 88 0.49 -12.83 -15.36
CA PRO A 88 0.66 -13.72 -14.21
C PRO A 88 1.97 -14.50 -14.25
N GLY A 89 2.68 -14.53 -13.12
CA GLY A 89 3.97 -15.23 -12.97
C GLY A 89 5.14 -14.64 -13.77
N LYS A 90 4.97 -13.46 -14.38
CA LYS A 90 6.02 -12.84 -15.20
C LYS A 90 6.29 -11.38 -14.85
N SER A 91 5.29 -10.52 -14.87
CA SER A 91 5.52 -9.08 -14.66
C SER A 91 4.25 -8.29 -14.41
N LEU A 92 4.41 -7.13 -13.77
CA LEU A 92 3.41 -6.06 -13.74
C LEU A 92 4.02 -4.80 -14.39
N VAL A 93 3.27 -4.13 -15.25
CA VAL A 93 3.69 -2.90 -15.96
C VAL A 93 2.82 -1.75 -15.46
N TYR A 94 3.45 -0.75 -14.87
CA TYR A 94 2.76 0.36 -14.23
C TYR A 94 2.72 1.61 -15.12
N SER A 95 1.57 2.28 -15.11
CA SER A 95 1.37 3.62 -15.65
C SER A 95 0.30 4.34 -14.81
N VAL A 96 0.65 4.71 -13.59
CA VAL A 96 -0.26 5.36 -12.62
C VAL A 96 0.20 6.78 -12.36
N LYS A 97 -0.63 7.76 -12.72
CA LYS A 97 -0.39 9.19 -12.55
C LYS A 97 -0.83 9.65 -11.17
N PHE A 98 -0.17 10.70 -10.69
CA PHE A 98 -0.43 11.34 -9.40
C PHE A 98 -0.87 12.78 -9.67
N ASP A 99 -2.11 13.08 -9.33
CA ASP A 99 -2.56 14.46 -9.12
C ASP A 99 -2.25 14.83 -7.66
N VAL A 100 -1.78 16.06 -7.44
CA VAL A 100 -1.38 16.56 -6.12
C VAL A 100 -2.32 17.67 -5.69
N ILE A 101 -2.83 17.57 -4.47
CA ILE A 101 -3.71 18.57 -3.87
C ILE A 101 -2.85 19.56 -3.08
N ASN A 102 -3.06 20.86 -3.28
CA ASN A 102 -2.37 21.89 -2.51
C ASN A 102 -2.91 21.90 -1.06
N PRO A 103 -2.10 21.58 -0.03
CA PRO A 103 -2.58 21.53 1.35
C PRO A 103 -3.02 22.91 1.88
N SER A 104 -2.47 24.00 1.33
CA SER A 104 -2.85 25.38 1.69
C SER A 104 -4.11 25.85 0.97
N ASN A 105 -4.48 25.21 -0.14
CA ASN A 105 -5.72 25.48 -0.86
C ASN A 105 -6.24 24.20 -1.54
N PRO A 106 -7.06 23.39 -0.86
CA PRO A 106 -7.52 22.09 -1.38
C PRO A 106 -8.33 22.16 -2.69
N SER A 107 -8.83 23.35 -3.07
CA SER A 107 -9.49 23.54 -4.37
C SER A 107 -8.51 23.53 -5.56
N GLN A 108 -7.21 23.70 -5.30
CA GLN A 108 -6.17 23.67 -6.30
C GLN A 108 -5.56 22.27 -6.40
N VAL A 109 -5.86 21.60 -7.51
CA VAL A 109 -5.30 20.29 -7.84
C VAL A 109 -4.34 20.44 -9.01
N ALA A 110 -3.06 20.18 -8.75
CA ALA A 110 -2.04 20.10 -9.78
C ALA A 110 -2.11 18.71 -10.43
N ARG A 111 -2.53 18.65 -11.69
CA ARG A 111 -2.73 17.39 -12.42
C ARG A 111 -1.43 16.83 -12.96
N GLU A 112 -1.30 15.51 -12.91
CA GLU A 112 -0.19 14.75 -13.48
C GLU A 112 1.15 15.33 -13.04
N VAL A 113 1.35 15.45 -11.73
CA VAL A 113 2.59 15.98 -11.14
C VAL A 113 3.67 14.90 -11.11
N ALA A 114 3.28 13.64 -10.94
CA ALA A 114 4.18 12.50 -11.03
C ALA A 114 3.52 11.30 -11.70
N ILE A 115 4.32 10.30 -12.04
CA ILE A 115 3.88 9.03 -12.59
C ILE A 115 4.70 7.86 -12.02
N LEU A 116 4.02 6.85 -11.49
CA LEU A 116 4.56 5.53 -11.17
C LEU A 116 4.60 4.76 -12.50
N ARG A 117 5.81 4.43 -12.94
CA ARG A 117 6.02 3.74 -14.21
C ARG A 117 7.21 2.81 -14.19
N GLY A 118 7.20 1.88 -15.14
CA GLY A 118 8.17 0.80 -15.24
C GLY A 118 7.54 -0.51 -14.83
N ASP A 119 8.39 -1.53 -14.73
CA ASP A 119 7.92 -2.90 -14.58
C ASP A 119 8.35 -3.48 -13.24
N LEU A 120 7.49 -4.29 -12.64
CA LEU A 120 7.82 -5.20 -11.55
C LEU A 120 7.98 -6.59 -12.15
N GLN A 121 9.22 -7.04 -12.31
CA GLN A 121 9.50 -8.36 -12.87
C GLN A 121 9.33 -9.44 -11.80
N ILE A 122 8.87 -10.63 -12.20
CA ILE A 122 8.72 -11.81 -11.35
C ILE A 122 9.66 -12.87 -11.89
N ASP A 123 10.54 -13.41 -11.06
CA ASP A 123 11.41 -14.50 -11.45
C ASP A 123 10.73 -15.88 -11.34
N ALA A 124 11.43 -16.91 -11.82
CA ALA A 124 10.94 -18.29 -11.78
C ALA A 124 10.82 -18.90 -10.37
N ASN A 125 11.17 -18.15 -9.31
CA ASN A 125 10.99 -18.52 -7.92
C ASN A 125 9.83 -17.73 -7.25
N GLY A 126 9.08 -16.92 -8.01
CA GLY A 126 8.01 -16.07 -7.48
C GLY A 126 8.52 -14.83 -6.76
N ARG A 127 9.80 -14.46 -6.95
CA ARG A 127 10.35 -13.24 -6.37
C ARG A 127 10.04 -12.06 -7.27
N TYR A 128 9.45 -11.02 -6.69
CA TYR A 128 9.18 -9.74 -7.35
C TYR A 128 10.42 -8.84 -7.20
N ILE A 129 10.92 -8.31 -8.32
CA ILE A 129 12.19 -7.59 -8.41
C ILE A 129 11.94 -6.22 -9.05
N PRO A 130 11.64 -5.18 -8.25
CA PRO A 130 11.39 -3.82 -8.76
C PRO A 130 12.59 -3.23 -9.51
N ASP A 131 13.81 -3.52 -9.04
CA ASP A 131 15.07 -3.03 -9.62
C ASP A 131 15.25 -3.48 -11.08
N ALA A 132 14.82 -4.70 -11.41
CA ALA A 132 15.02 -5.29 -12.73
C ALA A 132 14.18 -4.61 -13.82
N GLY A 133 12.98 -4.13 -13.48
CA GLY A 133 12.08 -3.47 -14.43
C GLY A 133 12.10 -1.94 -14.38
N ARG A 134 13.07 -1.35 -13.67
CA ARG A 134 13.24 0.11 -13.54
C ARG A 134 11.98 0.82 -13.02
N LEU A 135 11.22 0.14 -12.15
CA LEU A 135 10.03 0.69 -11.51
C LEU A 135 10.40 1.90 -10.66
N ARG A 136 9.71 3.02 -10.86
CA ARG A 136 10.04 4.30 -10.21
C ARG A 136 8.86 5.28 -10.24
N ILE A 137 8.94 6.30 -9.40
CA ILE A 137 8.08 7.49 -9.48
C ILE A 137 8.89 8.60 -10.16
N ASP A 138 8.41 9.04 -11.32
CA ASP A 138 8.96 10.19 -12.06
C ASP A 138 8.12 11.43 -11.73
N VAL A 139 8.70 12.44 -11.06
CA VAL A 139 8.08 13.75 -10.90
C VAL A 139 8.23 14.53 -12.21
N VAL A 140 7.11 14.81 -12.88
CA VAL A 140 7.09 15.43 -14.22
C VAL A 140 6.84 16.94 -14.17
N LYS A 141 6.33 17.46 -13.04
CA LYS A 141 6.11 18.90 -12.83
C LYS A 141 6.68 19.33 -11.47
N GLY A 142 7.90 19.85 -11.48
CA GLY A 142 8.60 20.32 -10.27
C GLY A 142 10.11 20.21 -10.40
N ASN A 143 10.84 20.58 -9.34
CA ASN A 143 12.30 20.51 -9.27
C ASN A 143 12.85 19.15 -8.82
N GLN A 144 11.99 18.13 -8.66
CA GLN A 144 12.39 16.81 -8.18
C GLN A 144 12.62 15.82 -9.31
N THR A 145 13.62 14.96 -9.10
CA THR A 145 14.07 13.91 -10.00
C THR A 145 13.31 12.60 -9.78
N SER A 146 13.55 11.63 -10.67
CA SER A 146 13.05 10.27 -10.55
C SER A 146 13.50 9.57 -9.25
N SER A 147 12.61 8.80 -8.62
CA SER A 147 12.94 7.94 -7.47
C SER A 147 12.61 6.48 -7.77
N PRO A 148 13.59 5.56 -7.72
CA PRO A 148 13.37 4.13 -7.98
C PRO A 148 12.74 3.41 -6.79
N PHE A 149 11.97 2.36 -7.09
CA PHE A 149 11.74 1.25 -6.18
C PHE A 149 12.93 0.31 -6.25
N GLY A 150 13.16 -0.48 -5.20
CA GLY A 150 14.23 -1.46 -5.22
C GLY A 150 14.11 -2.58 -4.19
N GLY A 151 15.17 -3.37 -4.10
CA GLY A 151 15.20 -4.58 -3.29
C GLY A 151 14.37 -5.69 -3.94
N SER A 152 13.67 -6.48 -3.14
CA SER A 152 12.83 -7.54 -3.66
C SER A 152 11.78 -8.01 -2.67
N ILE A 153 10.70 -8.57 -3.20
CA ILE A 153 9.65 -9.18 -2.40
C ILE A 153 9.64 -10.67 -2.73
N GLN A 154 9.86 -11.50 -1.73
CA GLN A 154 9.73 -12.94 -1.88
C GLN A 154 8.25 -13.28 -1.62
N GLY A 155 7.48 -13.51 -2.68
CA GLY A 155 6.26 -14.31 -2.58
C GLY A 155 6.61 -15.79 -2.72
N ARG A 156 5.66 -16.71 -2.52
CA ARG A 156 5.85 -18.06 -3.04
C ARG A 156 5.86 -18.04 -4.56
N ASN A 157 6.45 -19.10 -5.14
CA ASN A 157 6.42 -19.35 -6.56
C ASN A 157 5.01 -19.07 -7.10
N VAL A 158 4.90 -18.06 -7.99
CA VAL A 158 3.65 -17.76 -8.69
C VAL A 158 3.43 -18.87 -9.70
N THR A 159 2.95 -19.99 -9.18
CA THR A 159 2.39 -21.08 -9.95
C THR A 159 1.03 -20.61 -10.48
N ARG A 160 0.69 -21.03 -11.70
CA ARG A 160 -0.55 -20.63 -12.36
C ARG A 160 -1.74 -21.02 -11.45
N TRP A 161 -2.87 -20.32 -11.48
CA TRP A 161 -3.97 -20.58 -10.53
C TRP A 161 -4.50 -22.05 -10.54
N TRP A 162 -4.25 -22.84 -11.60
CA TRP A 162 -4.56 -24.28 -11.63
C TRP A 162 -3.58 -25.17 -10.85
N GLU A 163 -2.51 -24.60 -10.30
CA GLU A 163 -1.51 -25.24 -9.45
C GLU A 163 -1.76 -24.91 -7.96
N VAL A 164 -2.87 -24.22 -7.61
CA VAL A 164 -3.30 -23.95 -6.21
C VAL A 164 -3.40 -25.24 -5.40
N ALA A 165 -3.85 -26.35 -5.99
CA ALA A 165 -3.84 -27.66 -5.33
C ALA A 165 -2.43 -28.15 -4.98
N GLU A 166 -1.44 -27.86 -5.83
CA GLU A 166 -0.04 -28.18 -5.56
C GLU A 166 0.58 -27.20 -4.54
N GLN A 167 0.15 -25.93 -4.54
CA GLN A 167 0.49 -24.96 -3.50
C GLN A 167 -0.04 -25.37 -2.14
N LEU A 168 -1.32 -25.75 -2.00
CA LEU A 168 -1.89 -26.26 -0.75
C LEU A 168 -1.10 -27.48 -0.24
N ARG A 169 -0.68 -28.38 -1.14
CA ARG A 169 0.14 -29.56 -0.79
C ARG A 169 1.57 -29.22 -0.37
N ARG A 170 2.15 -28.12 -0.89
CA ARG A 170 3.47 -27.61 -0.48
C ARG A 170 3.38 -26.78 0.80
N ALA A 171 2.32 -26.00 0.94
CA ALA A 171 1.99 -25.20 2.11
C ALA A 171 1.85 -26.09 3.34
N GLN A 172 1.18 -27.24 3.24
CA GLN A 172 1.08 -28.29 4.28
C GLN A 172 2.41 -28.73 4.93
N LYS A 173 3.57 -28.32 4.41
CA LYS A 173 4.89 -28.61 4.97
C LYS A 173 5.45 -27.49 5.86
N GLU A 174 4.81 -26.34 5.95
CA GLU A 174 5.24 -25.25 6.84
C GLU A 174 4.61 -25.37 8.22
N ALA A 175 5.25 -24.76 9.22
CA ALA A 175 4.78 -24.82 10.59
C ALA A 175 3.63 -23.83 10.81
N ASP A 176 2.66 -24.23 11.63
CA ASP A 176 1.63 -23.32 12.13
C ASP A 176 2.28 -22.09 12.78
N LYS A 177 1.69 -20.91 12.54
CA LYS A 177 2.12 -19.66 13.15
C LYS A 177 1.02 -19.10 14.03
N ILE A 178 1.41 -18.62 15.22
CA ILE A 178 0.52 -17.88 16.11
C ILE A 178 0.73 -16.38 15.84
N TYR A 179 -0.35 -15.68 15.52
CA TYR A 179 -0.37 -14.22 15.41
C TYR A 179 -1.00 -13.67 16.67
N SER A 180 -0.33 -12.71 17.30
CA SER A 180 -0.80 -12.09 18.53
C SER A 180 -0.73 -10.59 18.45
N ARG A 181 -1.72 -9.94 19.06
CA ARG A 181 -1.76 -8.47 19.19
C ARG A 181 -2.47 -8.06 20.48
N MET A 182 -2.32 -6.79 20.83
CA MET A 182 -3.05 -6.18 21.93
C MET A 182 -4.39 -5.62 21.42
N VAL A 183 -5.49 -6.02 22.04
CA VAL A 183 -6.83 -5.46 21.79
C VAL A 183 -7.43 -5.09 23.15
N ASP A 184 -7.79 -3.83 23.35
CA ASP A 184 -8.35 -3.34 24.63
C ASP A 184 -7.50 -3.71 25.86
N GLY A 185 -6.17 -3.67 25.70
CA GLY A 185 -5.22 -4.00 26.77
C GLY A 185 -5.06 -5.50 27.06
N LYS A 186 -5.68 -6.39 26.28
CA LYS A 186 -5.53 -7.85 26.38
C LYS A 186 -4.77 -8.40 25.19
N VAL A 187 -3.97 -9.44 25.43
CA VAL A 187 -3.36 -10.22 24.34
C VAL A 187 -4.43 -11.11 23.73
N VAL A 188 -4.60 -11.00 22.42
CA VAL A 188 -5.46 -11.86 21.61
C VAL A 188 -4.60 -12.57 20.59
N SER A 189 -4.82 -13.87 20.40
CA SER A 189 -4.01 -14.71 19.52
C SER A 189 -4.89 -15.54 18.58
N ILE A 190 -4.43 -15.77 17.36
CA ILE A 190 -4.99 -16.75 16.43
C ILE A 190 -3.88 -17.68 15.95
N GLN A 191 -4.21 -18.95 15.71
CA GLN A 191 -3.32 -19.90 15.07
C GLN A 191 -3.71 -20.04 13.60
N VAL A 192 -2.72 -19.88 12.72
CA VAL A 192 -2.89 -20.00 11.28
C VAL A 192 -2.02 -21.15 10.80
N LYS A 193 -2.60 -22.01 9.98
CA LYS A 193 -1.91 -23.17 9.44
C LYS A 193 -1.29 -22.82 8.11
N ASN A 194 0.00 -23.12 7.96
CA ASN A 194 0.72 -22.99 6.70
C ASN A 194 0.62 -21.60 6.02
N PRO A 195 0.78 -20.49 6.76
CA PRO A 195 0.67 -19.16 6.17
C PRO A 195 1.64 -19.00 5.00
N ASP A 196 1.24 -18.27 3.95
CA ASP A 196 2.11 -17.93 2.84
C ASP A 196 2.73 -16.54 3.03
N PRO A 197 4.04 -16.46 3.32
CA PRO A 197 4.65 -15.18 3.65
C PRO A 197 5.02 -14.40 2.38
N LEU A 198 4.43 -13.21 2.22
CA LEU A 198 4.95 -12.18 1.32
C LEU A 198 6.05 -11.40 2.06
N ARG A 199 7.30 -11.82 1.87
CA ARG A 199 8.46 -11.28 2.62
C ARG A 199 9.10 -10.10 1.90
N PHE A 200 9.36 -9.04 2.63
CA PHE A 200 10.03 -7.84 2.16
C PHE A 200 11.54 -7.91 2.46
N GLU A 201 12.35 -8.13 1.42
CA GLU A 201 13.80 -8.30 1.54
C GLU A 201 14.52 -7.05 1.04
N ARG A 202 14.86 -6.16 1.98
CA ARG A 202 15.48 -4.85 1.68
C ARG A 202 14.65 -4.05 0.65
N THR A 203 13.33 -4.25 0.65
CA THR A 203 12.43 -3.57 -0.28
C THR A 203 12.53 -2.07 -0.06
N GLN A 204 12.63 -1.31 -1.13
CA GLN A 204 12.64 0.14 -1.10
C GLN A 204 11.43 0.67 -1.87
N LEU A 205 10.63 1.50 -1.21
CA LEU A 205 9.58 2.29 -1.84
C LEU A 205 10.17 3.61 -2.30
N ALA A 206 9.82 4.02 -3.51
CA ALA A 206 10.21 5.31 -4.06
C ALA A 206 9.72 6.49 -3.19
N ALA A 207 10.44 7.60 -3.26
CA ALA A 207 9.97 8.90 -2.79
C ALA A 207 8.68 9.29 -3.54
N GLY A 208 7.76 9.95 -2.83
CA GLY A 208 6.50 10.41 -3.39
C GLY A 208 6.63 11.69 -4.20
N PRO A 209 5.52 12.21 -4.76
CA PRO A 209 5.51 13.46 -5.53
C PRO A 209 5.80 14.71 -4.68
N PHE A 210 5.76 14.58 -3.35
CA PHE A 210 6.10 15.65 -2.42
C PHE A 210 7.49 15.45 -1.84
N SER A 211 8.23 16.53 -1.71
CA SER A 211 9.59 16.52 -1.15
C SER A 211 9.69 16.00 0.29
N PHE A 212 8.58 16.03 1.03
CA PHE A 212 8.50 15.54 2.40
C PHE A 212 8.14 14.04 2.48
N LEU A 213 7.91 13.36 1.35
CA LEU A 213 7.66 11.92 1.29
C LEU A 213 8.93 11.23 0.76
N PRO A 214 9.92 10.93 1.62
CA PRO A 214 11.19 10.34 1.22
C PRO A 214 11.01 8.90 0.71
N ASP A 215 12.11 8.33 0.23
CA ASP A 215 12.26 6.88 0.07
C ASP A 215 12.12 6.17 1.42
N VAL A 216 11.62 4.93 1.37
CA VAL A 216 11.30 4.15 2.57
C VAL A 216 11.78 2.73 2.40
N ARG A 217 12.49 2.22 3.40
CA ARG A 217 12.84 0.80 3.47
C ARG A 217 11.70 0.03 4.13
N VAL A 218 11.34 -1.09 3.53
CA VAL A 218 10.32 -2.01 4.02
C VAL A 218 10.94 -3.36 4.31
N SER A 219 10.64 -3.92 5.47
CA SER A 219 11.10 -5.23 5.89
C SER A 219 10.02 -6.03 6.61
N GLY A 220 10.27 -7.34 6.73
CA GLY A 220 9.42 -8.31 7.42
C GLY A 220 8.41 -8.93 6.47
N ASN A 221 7.16 -9.14 6.88
CA ASN A 221 6.23 -9.98 6.12
C ASN A 221 4.76 -9.57 6.27
N LEU A 222 4.00 -9.83 5.21
CA LEU A 222 2.54 -9.86 5.19
C LEU A 222 2.13 -11.26 4.76
N ASP A 223 1.50 -12.00 5.66
CA ASP A 223 1.26 -13.43 5.48
C ASP A 223 -0.17 -13.70 5.02
N TYR A 224 -0.36 -14.56 4.02
CA TYR A 224 -1.66 -14.97 3.54
C TYR A 224 -2.11 -16.28 4.18
N ASP A 225 -3.34 -16.31 4.67
CA ASP A 225 -4.03 -17.48 5.19
C ASP A 225 -4.98 -18.03 4.12
N TYR A 226 -4.59 -19.15 3.49
CA TYR A 226 -5.39 -19.83 2.47
C TYR A 226 -6.70 -20.44 3.01
N GLU A 227 -6.80 -20.71 4.31
CA GLU A 227 -8.03 -21.31 4.86
C GLU A 227 -9.17 -20.28 4.92
N LEU A 228 -8.84 -19.02 5.22
CA LEU A 228 -9.81 -17.96 5.45
C LEU A 228 -9.73 -16.80 4.45
N GLY A 229 -8.73 -16.80 3.56
CA GLY A 229 -8.48 -15.76 2.59
C GLY A 229 -7.96 -14.44 3.18
N ASN A 230 -7.30 -14.51 4.34
CA ASN A 230 -6.93 -13.32 5.11
C ASN A 230 -5.46 -12.97 4.93
N TRP A 231 -5.14 -11.67 4.87
CA TRP A 231 -3.78 -11.20 5.07
C TRP A 231 -3.55 -10.80 6.52
N LEU A 232 -2.40 -11.18 7.06
CA LEU A 232 -2.06 -11.06 8.47
C LEU A 232 -0.65 -10.49 8.64
N THR A 233 -0.51 -9.55 9.56
CA THR A 233 0.79 -9.04 10.00
C THR A 233 0.75 -8.85 11.51
N ASP A 234 1.81 -9.24 12.20
CA ASP A 234 1.92 -9.04 13.65
C ASP A 234 2.80 -7.82 13.94
N ALA A 235 3.08 -7.56 15.23
CA ALA A 235 3.92 -6.43 15.63
C ALA A 235 5.36 -6.48 15.08
N ASN A 236 5.82 -7.64 14.59
CA ASN A 236 7.13 -7.85 13.97
C ASN A 236 7.04 -8.02 12.45
N GLY A 237 5.85 -7.93 11.86
CA GLY A 237 5.58 -8.16 10.44
C GLY A 237 6.06 -7.01 9.58
N VAL A 238 5.18 -6.12 9.13
CA VAL A 238 5.58 -5.04 8.22
C VAL A 238 6.21 -3.86 8.97
N THR A 239 7.47 -3.53 8.64
CA THR A 239 8.19 -2.37 9.19
C THR A 239 8.60 -1.39 8.10
N PHE A 240 8.29 -0.10 8.28
CA PHE A 240 8.72 1.01 7.44
C PHE A 240 9.81 1.81 8.15
N ALA A 241 10.96 2.01 7.51
CA ALA A 241 12.05 2.85 8.01
C ALA A 241 12.38 3.97 7.02
N TYR A 242 12.35 5.22 7.48
CA TYR A 242 12.52 6.41 6.64
C TYR A 242 13.07 7.60 7.44
N THR A 243 13.55 8.64 6.75
CA THR A 243 14.12 9.83 7.39
C THR A 243 13.40 11.09 6.94
N VAL A 244 12.89 11.87 7.89
CA VAL A 244 12.27 13.18 7.65
C VAL A 244 13.01 14.21 8.49
N ALA A 245 13.45 15.31 7.86
CA ALA A 245 14.17 16.39 8.56
C ALA A 245 15.36 15.89 9.40
N ASP A 246 16.18 15.01 8.82
CA ASP A 246 17.34 14.38 9.46
C ASP A 246 17.03 13.53 10.70
N LYS A 247 15.75 13.22 10.94
CA LYS A 247 15.31 12.29 12.00
C LYS A 247 14.85 10.98 11.37
N SER A 248 15.38 9.87 11.87
CA SER A 248 14.95 8.54 11.47
C SER A 248 13.68 8.12 12.20
N PHE A 249 12.75 7.56 11.45
CA PHE A 249 11.49 7.01 11.93
C PHE A 249 11.42 5.52 11.61
N THR A 250 10.74 4.78 12.47
CA THR A 250 10.43 3.36 12.27
C THR A 250 8.99 3.14 12.67
N ASP A 251 8.16 2.84 11.68
CA ASP A 251 6.76 2.50 11.85
C ASP A 251 6.57 0.99 11.69
N ARG A 252 5.85 0.36 12.63
CA ARG A 252 5.49 -1.06 12.55
C ARG A 252 3.99 -1.21 12.33
N VAL A 253 3.59 -2.11 11.45
CA VAL A 253 2.19 -2.36 11.11
C VAL A 253 1.79 -3.78 11.48
N SER A 254 0.74 -3.87 12.29
CA SER A 254 0.12 -5.11 12.76
C SER A 254 -1.38 -5.12 12.45
N GLY A 255 -1.98 -6.30 12.48
CA GLY A 255 -3.41 -6.51 12.26
C GLY A 255 -3.69 -7.38 11.05
N SER A 256 -4.82 -7.11 10.39
CA SER A 256 -5.38 -7.99 9.37
C SER A 256 -6.06 -7.24 8.24
N ILE A 257 -6.11 -7.89 7.08
CA ILE A 257 -7.00 -7.55 5.98
C ILE A 257 -7.82 -8.82 5.72
N ARG A 258 -9.04 -8.85 6.26
CA ARG A 258 -9.88 -10.06 6.30
C ARG A 258 -10.77 -10.13 5.07
N PHE A 259 -10.79 -11.25 4.36
CA PHE A 259 -11.77 -11.44 3.29
C PHE A 259 -13.11 -11.91 3.86
N VAL A 260 -14.20 -11.36 3.33
CA VAL A 260 -15.57 -11.76 3.64
C VAL A 260 -16.33 -11.91 2.34
N GLU A 261 -16.74 -13.14 2.03
CA GLU A 261 -17.61 -13.43 0.89
C GLU A 261 -19.08 -13.29 1.33
N GLU A 262 -19.71 -12.19 0.94
CA GLU A 262 -21.15 -11.97 1.15
C GLU A 262 -21.73 -11.03 0.08
N ASN A 263 -22.99 -11.25 -0.28
CA ASN A 263 -23.68 -10.38 -1.22
C ASN A 263 -24.40 -9.26 -0.48
N GLY A 264 -24.21 -8.03 -0.92
CA GLY A 264 -24.88 -6.88 -0.32
C GLY A 264 -24.86 -5.62 -1.17
N ASN A 265 -25.18 -4.50 -0.53
CA ASN A 265 -25.05 -3.18 -1.14
C ASN A 265 -24.37 -2.22 -0.17
N PHE A 266 -23.53 -1.32 -0.67
CA PHE A 266 -22.96 -0.20 0.08
C PHE A 266 -23.32 1.12 -0.61
N THR A 267 -23.20 2.23 0.12
CA THR A 267 -23.37 3.57 -0.44
C THR A 267 -22.00 4.18 -0.69
N ASP A 268 -21.69 4.50 -1.94
CA ASP A 268 -20.41 5.09 -2.29
C ASP A 268 -20.31 6.59 -1.90
N LYS A 269 -19.13 7.18 -2.12
CA LYS A 269 -18.85 8.60 -1.84
C LYS A 269 -19.79 9.58 -2.57
N ALA A 270 -20.42 9.17 -3.66
CA ALA A 270 -21.37 9.97 -4.42
C ALA A 270 -22.82 9.77 -3.93
N GLY A 271 -23.04 8.99 -2.87
CA GLY A 271 -24.35 8.67 -2.34
C GLY A 271 -25.09 7.59 -3.15
N LYS A 272 -24.41 6.91 -4.07
CA LYS A 272 -25.02 5.89 -4.93
C LYS A 272 -24.89 4.51 -4.28
N LYS A 273 -26.01 3.77 -4.22
CA LYS A 273 -25.98 2.35 -3.83
C LYS A 273 -25.30 1.52 -4.91
N LYS A 274 -24.35 0.68 -4.51
CA LYS A 274 -23.62 -0.25 -5.37
C LYS A 274 -23.66 -1.66 -4.77
N PRO A 275 -23.86 -2.70 -5.60
CA PRO A 275 -23.77 -4.07 -5.14
C PRO A 275 -22.32 -4.46 -4.86
N TYR A 276 -22.14 -5.49 -4.04
CA TYR A 276 -20.87 -6.19 -3.85
C TYR A 276 -21.13 -7.68 -3.64
N THR A 277 -20.14 -8.51 -3.98
CA THR A 277 -20.09 -9.97 -3.84
C THR A 277 -19.14 -10.41 -2.71
N GLY A 278 -18.27 -9.50 -2.27
CA GLY A 278 -17.42 -9.67 -1.11
C GLY A 278 -16.70 -8.37 -0.77
N TYR A 279 -15.93 -8.37 0.31
CA TYR A 279 -15.02 -7.28 0.65
C TYR A 279 -13.84 -7.77 1.46
N TYR A 280 -12.76 -7.00 1.38
CA TYR A 280 -11.70 -7.05 2.35
C TYR A 280 -11.93 -6.00 3.44
N GLU A 281 -11.98 -6.44 4.69
CA GLU A 281 -12.09 -5.58 5.86
C GLU A 281 -10.68 -5.31 6.44
N TYR A 282 -10.29 -4.04 6.37
CA TYR A 282 -9.00 -3.57 6.87
C TYR A 282 -9.10 -3.29 8.36
N ASN A 283 -8.14 -3.83 9.10
CA ASN A 283 -7.90 -3.54 10.51
C ASN A 283 -6.40 -3.57 10.76
N LEU A 284 -5.72 -2.58 10.21
CA LEU A 284 -4.28 -2.39 10.35
C LEU A 284 -4.01 -1.29 11.38
N ARG A 285 -3.00 -1.49 12.21
CA ARG A 285 -2.61 -0.54 13.25
C ARG A 285 -1.12 -0.28 13.24
N TRP A 286 -0.76 0.95 13.56
CA TRP A 286 0.60 1.44 13.55
C TRP A 286 1.13 1.54 14.97
N ASN A 287 2.34 1.03 15.16
CA ASN A 287 3.12 1.15 16.40
C ASN A 287 2.37 0.64 17.63
N GLU A 288 1.65 -0.47 17.47
CA GLU A 288 1.10 -1.19 18.61
C GLU A 288 2.22 -1.66 19.54
N GLN A 289 1.90 -1.79 20.82
CA GLN A 289 2.82 -2.40 21.77
C GLN A 289 3.09 -3.84 21.33
N ALA A 290 4.37 -4.17 21.17
CA ALA A 290 4.77 -5.53 20.85
C ALA A 290 4.30 -6.49 21.95
N VAL A 291 3.63 -7.56 21.55
CA VAL A 291 3.30 -8.66 22.46
C VAL A 291 4.56 -9.48 22.66
N ASN A 292 4.90 -9.75 23.92
CA ASN A 292 5.98 -10.68 24.20
C ASN A 292 5.52 -12.08 23.80
N THR A 293 6.22 -12.74 22.88
CA THR A 293 5.84 -14.06 22.35
C THR A 293 5.84 -15.15 23.42
N ASP A 294 6.57 -14.95 24.51
CA ASP A 294 6.51 -15.86 25.67
C ASP A 294 5.18 -15.75 26.43
N GLN A 295 4.43 -14.67 26.20
CA GLN A 295 3.08 -14.43 26.75
C GLN A 295 1.97 -14.72 25.72
N SER A 296 2.29 -14.96 24.44
CA SER A 296 1.30 -15.36 23.45
C SER A 296 0.86 -16.80 23.68
N PHE A 297 -0.20 -16.97 24.47
CA PHE A 297 -0.88 -18.25 24.62
C PHE A 297 -2.11 -18.28 23.71
N PHE A 298 -2.16 -19.25 22.79
CA PHE A 298 -3.38 -19.56 22.06
C PHE A 298 -4.22 -20.54 22.89
N ASP A 299 -5.46 -20.15 23.21
CA ASP A 299 -6.39 -20.99 23.95
C ASP A 299 -7.43 -21.56 22.98
N ALA A 300 -7.26 -22.83 22.62
CA ALA A 300 -8.16 -23.52 21.72
C ALA A 300 -9.62 -23.52 22.21
N SER A 301 -9.86 -23.45 23.52
CA SER A 301 -11.23 -23.41 24.08
C SER A 301 -11.93 -22.07 23.87
N ALA A 302 -11.17 -21.00 23.62
CA ALA A 302 -11.66 -19.66 23.35
C ALA A 302 -11.38 -19.20 21.90
N ALA A 303 -10.99 -20.12 21.01
CA ALA A 303 -10.49 -19.82 19.67
C ALA A 303 -11.43 -18.90 18.85
N GLN A 304 -12.74 -19.16 18.88
CA GLN A 304 -13.71 -18.34 18.14
C GLN A 304 -13.75 -16.89 18.68
N ALA A 305 -13.84 -16.73 20.00
CA ALA A 305 -13.87 -15.41 20.63
C ALA A 305 -12.56 -14.65 20.44
N GLN A 306 -11.42 -15.36 20.46
CA GLN A 306 -10.12 -14.77 20.18
C GLN A 306 -10.00 -14.34 18.71
N SER A 307 -10.49 -15.15 17.77
CA SER A 307 -10.57 -14.79 16.35
C SER A 307 -11.42 -13.54 16.15
N ASP A 308 -12.65 -13.52 16.67
CA ASP A 308 -13.55 -12.36 16.53
C ASP A 308 -12.94 -11.09 17.13
N ALA A 309 -12.27 -11.21 18.28
CA ALA A 309 -11.55 -10.09 18.89
C ALA A 309 -10.32 -9.64 18.08
N PHE A 310 -9.58 -10.57 17.46
CA PHE A 310 -8.39 -10.26 16.66
C PHE A 310 -8.75 -9.42 15.43
N PHE A 311 -9.86 -9.77 14.77
CA PHE A 311 -10.37 -9.09 13.59
C PHE A 311 -11.20 -7.83 13.91
N SER A 312 -11.58 -7.61 15.17
CA SER A 312 -12.42 -6.47 15.57
C SER A 312 -11.76 -5.11 15.37
N SER A 313 -12.46 -4.22 14.65
CA SER A 313 -12.08 -2.81 14.47
C SER A 313 -12.61 -1.89 15.59
N ALA A 314 -13.07 -2.44 16.71
CA ALA A 314 -13.67 -1.67 17.81
C ALA A 314 -12.64 -0.79 18.54
N ASP A 315 -11.41 -1.30 18.73
CA ASP A 315 -10.32 -0.53 19.31
C ASP A 315 -9.63 0.33 18.24
N GLN A 316 -10.00 1.60 18.22
CA GLN A 316 -9.41 2.67 17.40
C GLN A 316 -8.61 3.66 18.26
N SER A 317 -8.17 3.24 19.44
CA SER A 317 -7.34 4.07 20.32
C SER A 317 -5.97 4.37 19.69
N LYS A 318 -5.47 3.44 18.87
CA LYS A 318 -4.18 3.53 18.17
C LYS A 318 -4.33 4.01 16.72
N PRO A 319 -3.29 4.65 16.16
CA PRO A 319 -3.26 4.98 14.73
C PRO A 319 -3.48 3.74 13.88
N GLY A 320 -4.32 3.84 12.85
CA GLY A 320 -4.71 2.68 12.05
C GLY A 320 -5.41 3.01 10.75
N LEU A 321 -5.50 1.99 9.89
CA LEU A 321 -6.25 2.01 8.64
C LEU A 321 -7.38 0.98 8.75
N TYR A 322 -8.61 1.49 8.69
CA TYR A 322 -9.83 0.71 8.92
C TYR A 322 -10.81 0.88 7.77
N GLY A 323 -11.76 -0.02 7.63
CA GLY A 323 -12.85 0.10 6.65
C GLY A 323 -12.84 -1.06 5.66
N ARG A 324 -13.46 -0.87 4.50
CA ARG A 324 -13.68 -1.95 3.55
C ARG A 324 -13.22 -1.61 2.15
N VAL A 325 -12.72 -2.62 1.46
CA VAL A 325 -12.51 -2.61 0.02
C VAL A 325 -13.51 -3.59 -0.57
N PHE A 326 -14.55 -3.06 -1.21
CA PHE A 326 -15.65 -3.83 -1.77
C PHE A 326 -15.30 -4.35 -3.15
N TYR A 327 -15.68 -5.59 -3.43
CA TYR A 327 -15.54 -6.25 -4.71
C TYR A 327 -16.92 -6.60 -5.23
N ASN A 328 -17.18 -6.28 -6.50
CA ASN A 328 -18.35 -6.74 -7.23
C ASN A 328 -17.85 -7.56 -8.42
N ASP A 329 -17.86 -8.87 -8.24
CA ASP A 329 -17.23 -9.83 -9.12
C ASP A 329 -18.19 -10.36 -10.19
N SER A 330 -17.65 -10.58 -11.38
CA SER A 330 -18.34 -11.23 -12.50
C SER A 330 -17.52 -12.42 -12.97
N GLU A 331 -18.18 -13.56 -13.13
CA GLU A 331 -17.56 -14.81 -13.60
C GLU A 331 -17.94 -15.13 -15.06
N ASP A 332 -18.42 -14.15 -15.81
CA ASP A 332 -18.89 -14.36 -17.18
C ASP A 332 -17.75 -14.84 -18.10
N ALA A 333 -18.01 -15.91 -18.86
CA ALA A 333 -17.06 -16.59 -19.72
C ALA A 333 -15.70 -16.93 -19.06
N CYS A 334 -15.73 -17.29 -17.78
CA CYS A 334 -14.58 -17.81 -17.05
C CYS A 334 -14.03 -19.09 -17.71
N LYS A 335 -12.71 -19.28 -17.64
CA LYS A 335 -12.12 -20.62 -17.76
C LYS A 335 -12.69 -21.48 -16.63
N ARG A 336 -12.78 -22.78 -16.86
CA ARG A 336 -13.35 -23.73 -15.91
C ARG A 336 -12.42 -24.88 -15.64
N VAL A 337 -12.46 -25.39 -14.41
CA VAL A 337 -11.77 -26.62 -13.98
C VAL A 337 -12.73 -27.54 -13.27
N LYS A 338 -12.43 -28.84 -13.30
CA LYS A 338 -13.15 -29.80 -12.47
C LYS A 338 -12.84 -29.52 -11.00
N GLY A 339 -13.86 -29.15 -10.24
CA GLY A 339 -13.79 -29.09 -8.78
C GLY A 339 -13.83 -30.48 -8.16
N ASP A 340 -13.67 -30.54 -6.83
CA ASP A 340 -13.60 -31.79 -6.06
C ASP A 340 -14.87 -32.64 -6.15
N ASN A 341 -16.00 -32.02 -6.47
CA ASN A 341 -17.28 -32.67 -6.72
C ASN A 341 -17.47 -33.17 -8.17
N GLY A 342 -16.41 -33.09 -8.99
CA GLY A 342 -16.41 -33.48 -10.41
C GLY A 342 -17.15 -32.51 -11.34
N ARG A 343 -17.68 -31.39 -10.83
CA ARG A 343 -18.34 -30.35 -11.65
C ARG A 343 -17.36 -29.26 -12.05
N ASP A 344 -17.57 -28.71 -13.23
CA ASP A 344 -16.80 -27.57 -13.71
C ASP A 344 -17.12 -26.30 -12.89
N LYS A 345 -16.12 -25.75 -12.20
CA LYS A 345 -16.19 -24.48 -11.47
C LYS A 345 -15.40 -23.41 -12.23
N CYS A 346 -15.89 -22.17 -12.19
CA CYS A 346 -15.09 -21.02 -12.62
C CYS A 346 -13.79 -20.94 -11.82
N VAL A 347 -12.76 -20.49 -12.50
CA VAL A 347 -11.40 -20.42 -11.96
C VAL A 347 -11.15 -19.15 -11.15
N GLY A 348 -12.19 -18.34 -10.98
CA GLY A 348 -12.18 -17.01 -10.40
C GLY A 348 -12.95 -16.02 -11.27
N PRO A 349 -13.11 -14.77 -10.80
CA PRO A 349 -13.76 -13.72 -11.56
C PRO A 349 -13.00 -13.43 -12.86
N THR A 350 -13.75 -13.05 -13.89
CA THR A 350 -13.21 -12.51 -15.15
C THR A 350 -13.20 -10.98 -15.14
N ARG A 351 -13.99 -10.36 -14.25
CA ARG A 351 -13.98 -8.91 -14.00
C ARG A 351 -14.36 -8.61 -12.55
N SER A 352 -13.75 -7.59 -11.97
CA SER A 352 -14.14 -7.05 -10.65
C SER A 352 -14.26 -5.53 -10.70
N GLU A 353 -15.34 -5.00 -10.14
CA GLU A 353 -15.41 -3.58 -9.77
C GLU A 353 -15.03 -3.45 -8.30
N VAL A 354 -13.90 -2.80 -8.05
CA VAL A 354 -13.29 -2.65 -6.73
C VAL A 354 -13.52 -1.22 -6.24
N THR A 355 -13.99 -1.06 -5.00
CA THR A 355 -14.18 0.25 -4.37
C THR A 355 -13.52 0.30 -3.00
N TRP A 356 -12.58 1.22 -2.80
CA TRP A 356 -12.00 1.50 -1.49
C TRP A 356 -12.89 2.48 -0.72
N ASP A 357 -13.22 2.11 0.52
CA ASP A 357 -13.80 2.99 1.53
C ASP A 357 -13.06 2.76 2.85
N LEU A 358 -11.85 3.30 2.91
CA LEU A 358 -10.96 3.18 4.06
C LEU A 358 -10.82 4.52 4.78
N LYS A 359 -10.66 4.45 6.10
CA LYS A 359 -10.45 5.56 7.03
C LYS A 359 -9.10 5.39 7.71
N ALA A 360 -8.29 6.43 7.62
CA ALA A 360 -7.03 6.54 8.33
C ALA A 360 -7.29 7.22 9.69
N GLU A 361 -7.33 6.47 10.78
CA GLU A 361 -7.52 7.04 12.11
C GLU A 361 -6.17 7.41 12.70
N LYS A 362 -5.96 8.70 13.05
CA LYS A 362 -4.74 9.23 13.70
C LYS A 362 -3.42 8.94 12.97
N LEU A 363 -3.47 8.54 11.71
CA LEU A 363 -2.27 8.33 10.89
C LEU A 363 -1.71 9.68 10.44
N THR A 364 -0.40 9.72 10.28
CA THR A 364 0.29 10.82 9.61
C THR A 364 0.22 10.66 8.08
N TYR A 365 0.47 11.74 7.35
CA TYR A 365 0.56 11.69 5.88
C TYR A 365 1.63 10.70 5.39
N ALA A 366 2.79 10.65 6.08
CA ALA A 366 3.85 9.70 5.74
C ALA A 366 3.39 8.25 5.89
N GLN A 367 2.76 7.91 7.02
CA GLN A 367 2.28 6.55 7.29
C GLN A 367 1.27 6.08 6.23
N LEU A 368 0.25 6.88 5.94
CA LEU A 368 -0.75 6.54 4.93
C LEU A 368 -0.13 6.45 3.53
N ALA A 369 0.71 7.41 3.13
CA ALA A 369 1.34 7.41 1.82
C ALA A 369 2.29 6.21 1.64
N ASN A 370 3.01 5.81 2.69
CA ASN A 370 3.89 4.65 2.66
C ASN A 370 3.12 3.35 2.51
N TRP A 371 1.99 3.21 3.21
CA TRP A 371 1.10 2.07 3.02
C TRP A 371 0.56 2.01 1.59
N VAL A 372 0.03 3.11 1.04
CA VAL A 372 -0.50 3.13 -0.33
C VAL A 372 0.58 2.81 -1.36
N LYS A 373 1.81 3.32 -1.19
CA LYS A 373 2.95 2.97 -2.04
C LYS A 373 3.26 1.46 -1.97
N LEU A 374 3.20 0.87 -0.78
CA LEU A 374 3.37 -0.57 -0.61
C LEU A 374 2.24 -1.34 -1.30
N GLU A 375 0.98 -1.00 -1.03
CA GLU A 375 -0.21 -1.64 -1.61
C GLU A 375 -0.19 -1.61 -3.14
N MET A 376 0.21 -0.49 -3.76
CA MET A 376 0.40 -0.41 -5.21
C MET A 376 1.52 -1.34 -5.71
N LEU A 377 2.62 -1.47 -4.96
CA LEU A 377 3.71 -2.36 -5.30
C LEU A 377 3.30 -3.84 -5.21
N ILE A 378 2.46 -4.19 -4.22
CA ILE A 378 1.97 -5.56 -4.00
C ILE A 378 0.57 -5.80 -4.58
N LEU A 379 0.09 -4.94 -5.48
CA LEU A 379 -1.25 -5.01 -6.06
C LEU A 379 -1.54 -6.38 -6.69
N GLY A 380 -0.55 -6.97 -7.39
CA GLY A 380 -0.67 -8.31 -7.95
C GLY A 380 -0.96 -9.36 -6.88
N PRO A 381 -0.01 -9.66 -5.97
CA PRO A 381 -0.22 -10.63 -4.91
C PRO A 381 -1.49 -10.37 -4.07
N LEU A 382 -1.79 -9.12 -3.73
CA LEU A 382 -3.00 -8.79 -2.93
C LEU A 382 -4.34 -9.07 -3.63
N THR A 383 -4.36 -9.13 -4.97
CA THR A 383 -5.59 -9.30 -5.77
C THR A 383 -5.65 -10.63 -6.51
N ASP A 384 -4.64 -11.48 -6.30
CA ASP A 384 -4.52 -12.74 -7.02
C ASP A 384 -5.38 -13.86 -6.47
N GLU A 385 -5.70 -13.81 -5.18
CA GLU A 385 -6.34 -14.89 -4.43
C GLU A 385 -7.87 -14.92 -4.54
#